data_AF-A0A358HZG4-F1
#
_entry.id   AF-A0A358HZG4-F1
#
_cell.length_a   1.000
_cell.length_b   1.000
_cell.length_c   1.000
_cell.angle_alpha   90.00
_cell.angle_beta   90.00
_cell.angle_gamma   90.00
#
_symmetry.space_group_name_H-M   'P 1'
#
loop_
_entity.id
_entity.type
_entity.pdbx_description
1 polymer ?
#
loop_
_entity_poly.entity_id
_entity_poly.type
_entity_poly.pdbx_seq_one_letter_code
_entity_poly.pdbx_strand_id
1 'polypeptide(L)'
;MYPWLDPSGRFSFFKLTVFVALLVPGIMLLWPVVLEGGATIPVKEAILESGDWTIRILLISLLITPLRRITRFSKLVQVRRQIGVAAFVYVMVHLSLYAISQNL
;
A
#
# COMPACT_ATOMS: atom_id res chain seq x y z
N MET A 1 18.12 4.89 -3.96
CA MET A 1 18.08 3.45 -3.64
C MET A 1 16.72 2.91 -4.09
N TYR A 2 16.67 2.21 -5.23
CA TYR A 2 15.40 1.78 -5.83
C TYR A 2 14.71 0.68 -4.98
N PRO A 3 13.37 0.62 -4.94
CA PRO A 3 12.64 -0.30 -4.05
C PRO A 3 12.88 -1.79 -4.37
N TRP A 4 13.27 -2.12 -5.61
CA TRP A 4 13.58 -3.51 -6.03
C TRP A 4 15.03 -3.95 -5.77
N LEU A 5 15.88 -3.10 -5.18
CA LEU A 5 17.28 -3.42 -4.91
C LEU A 5 17.53 -3.84 -3.46
N ASP A 6 18.40 -4.83 -3.28
CA ASP A 6 18.98 -5.21 -2.00
C ASP A 6 20.02 -4.19 -1.50
N PRO A 7 20.39 -4.20 -0.21
CA PRO A 7 21.44 -3.33 0.32
C PRO A 7 22.78 -3.45 -0.42
N SER A 8 23.03 -4.59 -1.06
CA SER A 8 24.19 -4.88 -1.90
C SER A 8 24.05 -4.39 -3.36
N GLY A 9 22.97 -3.68 -3.70
CA GLY A 9 22.69 -3.21 -5.07
C GLY A 9 22.20 -4.29 -6.03
N ARG A 10 21.93 -5.51 -5.54
CA ARG A 10 21.43 -6.62 -6.35
C ARG A 10 19.91 -6.52 -6.54
N PHE A 11 19.42 -6.97 -7.69
CA PHE A 11 17.98 -7.06 -7.95
C PHE A 11 17.34 -8.17 -7.10
N SER A 12 16.25 -7.83 -6.40
CA SER A 12 15.54 -8.74 -5.51
C SER A 12 14.11 -8.91 -5.99
N PHE A 13 13.83 -10.06 -6.62
CA PHE A 13 12.48 -10.41 -7.07
C PHE A 13 11.46 -10.34 -5.92
N PHE A 14 11.84 -10.72 -4.71
CA PHE A 14 10.96 -10.66 -3.53
C PHE A 14 10.49 -9.23 -3.24
N LYS A 15 11.40 -8.25 -3.27
CA LYS A 15 11.04 -6.84 -3.05
C LYS A 15 10.17 -6.29 -4.18
N LEU A 16 10.46 -6.68 -5.42
CA LEU A 16 9.63 -6.29 -6.56
C LEU A 16 8.21 -6.82 -6.41
N THR A 17 8.04 -8.11 -6.08
CA THR A 17 6.71 -8.71 -5.89
C THR A 17 5.92 -7.99 -4.81
N VAL A 18 6.55 -7.68 -3.67
CA VAL A 18 5.89 -6.90 -2.60
C VAL A 18 5.52 -5.50 -3.09
N PHE A 19 6.41 -4.83 -3.81
CA PHE A 19 6.13 -3.51 -4.35
C PHE A 19 4.95 -3.51 -5.32
N VAL A 20 4.90 -4.46 -6.25
CA VAL A 20 3.79 -4.61 -7.20
C VAL A 20 2.49 -4.94 -6.45
N ALA A 21 2.53 -5.84 -5.47
CA ALA A 21 1.37 -6.19 -4.66
C ALA A 21 0.79 -4.98 -3.89
N LEU A 22 1.64 -4.07 -3.41
CA LEU A 22 1.23 -2.85 -2.73
C LEU A 22 0.56 -1.82 -3.67
N LEU A 23 0.79 -1.89 -4.98
CA LEU A 23 0.15 -1.00 -5.96
C LEU A 23 -1.25 -1.44 -6.36
N VAL A 24 -1.55 -2.75 -6.26
CA VAL A 24 -2.84 -3.34 -6.64
C VAL A 24 -4.05 -2.55 -6.13
N PRO A 25 -4.15 -2.23 -4.82
CA PRO A 25 -5.31 -1.49 -4.34
C PRO A 25 -5.42 -0.06 -4.85
N GLY A 26 -4.29 0.58 -5.15
CA GLY A 26 -4.27 1.92 -5.74
C GLY A 26 -4.77 1.90 -7.18
N ILE A 27 -4.40 0.85 -7.93
CA ILE A 27 -4.88 0.62 -9.29
C ILE A 27 -6.38 0.36 -9.27
N MET A 28 -6.89 -0.47 -8.37
CA MET A 28 -8.33 -0.75 -8.27
C MET A 28 -9.15 0.51 -8.02
N LEU A 29 -8.65 1.43 -7.19
CA LEU A 29 -9.34 2.68 -6.90
C LEU A 29 -9.27 3.71 -8.06
N LEU A 30 -8.18 3.70 -8.83
CA LEU A 30 -7.97 4.62 -9.96
C LEU A 30 -8.54 4.11 -11.30
N TRP A 31 -8.72 2.79 -11.43
CA TRP A 31 -9.18 2.14 -12.67
C TRP A 31 -10.47 2.77 -13.24
N PRO A 32 -11.53 3.00 -12.44
CA PRO A 32 -12.77 3.60 -12.97
C PRO A 32 -12.55 5.04 -13.41
N VAL A 33 -11.77 5.81 -12.65
CA VAL A 33 -11.48 7.23 -12.95
C VAL A 33 -10.76 7.39 -14.30
N VAL A 34 -9.81 6.51 -14.59
CA VAL A 34 -8.98 6.60 -15.80
C VAL A 34 -9.69 6.07 -17.04
N LEU A 35 -10.42 4.95 -16.93
CA LEU A 35 -11.01 4.27 -18.09
C LEU A 35 -12.44 4.67 -18.38
N GLU A 36 -13.20 5.10 -17.37
CA GLU A 36 -14.60 5.49 -17.51
C GLU A 36 -14.76 7.02 -17.62
N GLY A 37 -13.65 7.77 -17.60
CA GLY A 37 -13.62 9.21 -17.83
C GLY A 37 -14.11 10.05 -16.64
N GLY A 38 -14.24 9.45 -15.46
CA GLY A 38 -14.69 10.15 -14.26
C GLY A 38 -14.85 9.23 -13.06
N ALA A 39 -15.08 9.82 -11.88
CA ALA A 39 -15.38 9.06 -10.68
C ALA A 39 -16.78 8.44 -10.78
N THR A 40 -16.84 7.17 -11.17
CA THR A 40 -18.09 6.40 -11.26
C THR A 40 -18.50 5.78 -9.93
N ILE A 41 -17.54 5.54 -9.03
CA ILE A 41 -17.82 5.15 -7.64
C ILE A 41 -18.09 6.38 -6.77
N PRO A 42 -19.07 6.33 -5.85
CA PRO A 42 -19.30 7.41 -4.88
C PRO A 42 -18.05 7.69 -4.04
N VAL A 43 -17.79 8.98 -3.76
CA VAL A 43 -16.63 9.40 -2.94
C VAL A 43 -16.64 8.70 -1.56
N LYS A 44 -17.82 8.51 -0.96
CA LYS A 44 -17.98 7.80 0.31
C LYS A 44 -17.50 6.34 0.23
N GLU A 45 -17.74 5.66 -0.88
CA GLU A 45 -17.30 4.29 -1.09
C GLU A 45 -15.79 4.21 -1.31
N ALA A 46 -15.22 5.16 -2.07
CA ALA A 46 -13.78 5.29 -2.22
C ALA A 46 -13.05 5.56 -0.88
N ILE A 47 -13.66 6.32 0.03
CA ILE A 47 -13.15 6.54 1.40
C ILE A 47 -13.13 5.23 2.19
N LEU A 48 -14.21 4.44 2.12
CA LEU A 48 -14.30 3.15 2.82
C LEU A 48 -13.25 2.17 2.29
N GLU A 49 -13.18 1.98 0.98
CA GLU A 49 -12.20 1.11 0.31
C GLU A 49 -10.76 1.52 0.65
N SER A 50 -10.43 2.81 0.51
CA SER A 50 -9.08 3.31 0.83
C SER A 50 -8.72 3.14 2.31
N GLY A 51 -9.69 3.29 3.23
CA GLY A 51 -9.51 3.08 4.66
C GLY A 51 -9.23 1.61 4.99
N ASP A 52 -9.99 0.70 4.39
CA ASP A 52 -9.82 -0.75 4.55
C ASP A 52 -8.42 -1.21 4.12
N TRP A 53 -7.98 -0.77 2.94
CA TRP A 53 -6.64 -1.08 2.44
C TRP A 53 -5.53 -0.47 3.30
N THR A 54 -5.75 0.76 3.79
CA THR A 54 -4.82 1.42 4.72
C THR A 54 -4.60 0.56 5.97
N ILE A 55 -5.68 0.12 6.62
CA ILE A 55 -5.61 -0.70 7.84
C ILE A 55 -4.95 -2.05 7.54
N ARG A 56 -5.33 -2.72 6.44
CA ARG A 56 -4.72 -4.01 6.05
C ARG A 56 -3.21 -3.90 5.85
N ILE A 57 -2.73 -2.90 5.12
CA ILE A 57 -1.29 -2.70 4.86
C ILE A 57 -0.56 -2.30 6.15
N LEU A 58 -1.18 -1.48 7.00
CA LEU A 58 -0.63 -1.11 8.31
C LEU A 58 -0.47 -2.34 9.22
N LEU A 59 -1.50 -3.18 9.31
CA LEU A 59 -1.46 -4.42 10.08
C LEU A 59 -0.41 -5.39 9.55
N ILE A 60 -0.28 -5.53 8.23
CA ILE A 60 0.79 -6.32 7.60
C ILE A 60 2.16 -5.77 8.02
N SER A 61 2.37 -4.46 7.99
CA SER A 61 3.62 -3.81 8.42
C SER A 61 3.98 -4.15 9.86
N LEU A 62 2.99 -4.12 10.76
CA LEU A 62 3.16 -4.46 12.17
C LEU A 62 3.44 -5.97 12.36
N LEU A 63 2.76 -6.82 11.59
CA LEU A 63 2.86 -8.28 11.66
C LEU A 63 4.24 -8.80 11.22
N ILE A 64 5.00 -8.05 10.42
CA ILE A 64 6.35 -8.45 10.01
C ILE A 64 7.26 -8.77 11.20
N THR A 65 7.14 -8.02 12.29
CA THR A 65 7.98 -8.21 13.49
C THR A 65 7.67 -9.54 14.21
N PRO A 66 6.42 -9.85 14.61
CA PRO A 66 6.09 -11.14 15.21
C PRO A 66 6.27 -12.30 14.22
N LEU A 67 5.92 -12.14 12.95
CA LEU A 67 6.05 -13.20 11.94
C LEU A 67 7.52 -13.62 11.76
N ARG A 68 8.45 -12.67 11.78
CA ARG A 68 9.88 -12.95 11.76
C ARG A 68 10.31 -13.78 12.97
N ARG A 69 9.77 -13.51 14.16
CA ARG A 69 10.13 -14.25 15.39
C ARG A 69 9.71 -15.72 15.31
N ILE A 70 8.54 -15.99 14.72
CA ILE A 70 7.99 -17.35 14.61
C ILE A 70 8.67 -18.12 13.46
N THR A 71 8.75 -17.52 12.27
CA THR A 71 9.23 -18.20 11.05
C THR A 71 10.75 -18.20 10.89
N ARG A 72 11.47 -17.37 11.67
CA ARG A 72 12.91 -17.06 11.51
C ARG A 72 13.29 -16.56 10.10
N PHE A 73 12.32 -16.11 9.29
CA PHE A 73 12.55 -15.70 7.92
C PHE A 73 13.11 -14.27 7.83
N SER A 74 14.44 -14.14 7.82
CA SER A 74 15.14 -12.84 7.87
C SER A 74 14.84 -11.89 6.69
N LYS A 75 14.40 -12.41 5.55
CA LYS A 75 14.07 -11.60 4.34
C LYS A 75 12.89 -10.65 4.57
N LEU A 76 11.97 -10.94 5.50
CA LEU A 76 10.81 -10.09 5.82
C LEU A 76 11.22 -8.69 6.30
N VAL A 77 12.35 -8.58 7.01
CA VAL A 77 12.84 -7.30 7.52
C VAL A 77 13.17 -6.34 6.38
N GLN A 78 13.60 -6.86 5.23
CA GLN A 78 14.03 -6.05 4.10
C GLN A 78 12.87 -5.30 3.44
N VAL A 79 11.64 -5.82 3.53
CA VAL A 79 10.42 -5.23 2.95
C VAL A 79 9.61 -4.41 3.96
N ARG A 80 9.94 -4.48 5.26
CA ARG A 80 9.23 -3.74 6.34
C ARG A 80 9.09 -2.25 6.04
N ARG A 81 10.19 -1.62 5.62
CA ARG A 81 10.18 -0.19 5.30
C ARG A 81 9.30 0.13 4.09
N GLN A 82 9.29 -0.73 3.07
CA GLN A 82 8.48 -0.53 1.87
C GLN A 82 6.99 -0.59 2.19
N ILE A 83 6.57 -1.60 2.97
CA ILE A 83 5.19 -1.77 3.41
C ILE A 83 4.75 -0.61 4.31
N GLY A 84 5.61 -0.15 5.22
CA GLY A 84 5.31 1.02 6.05
C GLY A 84 5.15 2.32 5.26
N VAL A 85 5.99 2.55 4.24
CA VAL A 85 5.85 3.71 3.35
C VAL A 85 4.55 3.62 2.54
N ALA A 86 4.20 2.43 2.03
CA ALA A 86 2.93 2.24 1.34
C ALA A 86 1.75 2.54 2.26
N ALA A 87 1.74 2.01 3.50
CA ALA A 87 0.69 2.34 4.48
C ALA A 87 0.53 3.85 4.65
N PHE A 88 1.63 4.60 4.80
CA PHE A 88 1.59 6.05 4.92
C PHE A 88 1.00 6.74 3.68
N VAL A 89 1.37 6.30 2.48
CA VAL A 89 0.78 6.83 1.23
C VAL A 89 -0.72 6.57 1.17
N TYR A 90 -1.18 5.36 1.51
CA TYR A 90 -2.60 5.03 1.56
C TYR A 90 -3.37 5.85 2.61
N VAL A 91 -2.79 6.10 3.79
CA VAL A 91 -3.34 7.04 4.79
C VAL A 91 -3.52 8.42 4.16
N MET A 92 -2.53 8.94 3.45
CA MET A 92 -2.61 10.27 2.83
C MET A 92 -3.69 10.34 1.75
N VAL A 93 -3.84 9.28 0.95
CA VAL A 93 -4.93 9.17 -0.04
C VAL A 93 -6.29 9.17 0.66
N HIS A 94 -6.45 8.35 1.71
CA HIS A 94 -7.69 8.28 2.48
C HIS A 94 -8.04 9.64 3.12
N LEU A 95 -7.06 10.32 3.73
CA LEU A 95 -7.25 11.65 4.31
C LEU A 95 -7.60 12.70 3.26
N SER A 96 -6.99 12.62 2.07
CA SER A 96 -7.30 13.52 0.97
C SER A 96 -8.72 13.32 0.45
N LEU A 97 -9.16 12.06 0.27
CA LEU A 97 -10.54 11.75 -0.10
C LEU A 97 -11.53 12.24 0.96
N TYR A 98 -11.21 12.06 2.24
CA TYR A 98 -12.02 12.58 3.34
C TYR A 98 -12.09 14.11 3.32
N ALA A 99 -10.96 14.80 3.15
CA ALA A 99 -10.90 16.27 3.10
C ALA A 99 -11.67 16.84 1.90
N ILE A 100 -11.63 16.17 0.75
CA ILE A 100 -12.43 16.52 -0.43
C ILE A 100 -13.92 16.32 -0.13
N SER A 101 -14.30 15.19 0.47
CA SER A 101 -15.70 14.90 0.81
C SER A 101 -16.29 15.84 1.87
N GLN A 102 -15.47 16.46 2.72
CA GLN A 102 -15.95 17.43 3.72
C GLN A 102 -16.07 18.86 3.15
N ASN A 103 -15.41 19.15 2.04
CA ASN A 103 -15.50 20.44 1.34
C ASN A 103 -16.54 20.46 0.20
N LEU A 104 -17.18 19.33 -0.08
CA LEU A 104 -18.26 19.16 -1.05
C LEU A 104 -19.61 19.09 -0.34
#